data_AF-A0A4Y2H904-F1
#
_entry.id   AF-A0A4Y2H904-F1
#
_cell.length_a   1.000
_cell.length_b   1.000
_cell.length_c   1.000
_cell.angle_alpha   90.00
_cell.angle_beta   90.00
_cell.angle_gamma   90.00
#
_symmetry.space_group_name_H-M   'P 1'
#
loop_
_entity.id
_entity.type
_entity.pdbx_description
1 polymer ?
#
loop_
_entity_poly.entity_id
_entity_poly.type
_entity_poly.pdbx_seq_one_letter_code
_entity_poly.pdbx_strand_id
1 'polypeptide(L)'
;IQCGNFPGPGVERMVFNNPMIEFINNDDTHVHESFEDFKEKHGKSYSDTTEHESRKNIYRQNYRYVQSINRAGLTYALKLNQMADYNDNEFRVIRGRLPSSGYNGGKAFPKEEFSEAVPDALDWRLYGITL
;
A
#
# COMPACT_ATOMS: atom_id res chain seq x y z
N ILE A 1 19.28 36.31 -17.37
CA ILE A 1 18.86 34.91 -17.12
C ILE A 1 17.75 34.97 -16.07
N GLN A 2 16.50 34.90 -16.50
CA GLN A 2 15.35 34.83 -15.58
C GLN A 2 15.17 33.36 -15.21
N CYS A 3 15.30 33.04 -13.92
CA CYS A 3 15.00 31.72 -13.40
C CYS A 3 13.48 31.49 -13.55
N GLY A 4 13.09 30.53 -14.37
CA GLY A 4 11.70 30.08 -14.47
C GLY A 4 11.33 29.25 -13.24
N ASN A 5 10.12 29.46 -12.71
CA ASN A 5 9.57 28.62 -11.65
C ASN A 5 9.45 27.17 -12.14
N PHE A 6 9.82 26.23 -11.26
CA PHE A 6 9.82 24.80 -11.53
C PHE A 6 8.39 24.29 -11.83
N PRO A 7 8.15 23.59 -12.95
CA PRO A 7 6.82 23.12 -13.32
C PRO A 7 6.56 21.78 -12.63
N GLY A 8 5.84 21.81 -11.51
CA GLY A 8 5.36 20.60 -10.84
C GLY A 8 5.08 20.85 -9.36
N PRO A 9 4.17 20.09 -8.74
CA PRO A 9 3.76 20.31 -7.35
C PRO A 9 4.96 20.03 -6.42
N GLY A 10 5.74 21.06 -6.12
CA GLY A 10 6.91 20.98 -5.25
C GLY A 10 6.58 20.56 -3.82
N VAL A 11 5.29 20.60 -3.46
CA VAL A 11 4.75 20.23 -2.16
C VAL A 11 5.00 18.74 -1.83
N GLU A 12 4.86 17.83 -2.81
CA GLU A 12 5.09 16.39 -2.59
C GLU A 12 6.55 16.07 -2.20
N ARG A 13 7.54 16.77 -2.79
CA ARG A 13 8.96 16.55 -2.46
C ARG A 13 9.35 17.04 -1.07
N MET A 14 8.69 18.07 -0.54
CA MET A 14 9.00 18.59 0.79
C MET A 14 8.57 17.62 1.89
N VAL A 15 7.39 17.03 1.72
CA VAL A 15 6.80 16.03 2.63
C VAL A 15 7.62 14.74 2.66
N PHE A 16 8.14 14.33 1.50
CA PHE A 16 8.97 13.13 1.39
C PHE A 16 10.21 13.17 2.29
N ASN A 17 10.77 14.36 2.51
CA ASN A 17 12.05 14.54 3.22
C ASN A 17 11.88 14.89 4.70
N ASN A 18 10.77 15.52 5.11
CA ASN A 18 10.55 15.92 6.49
C ASN A 18 9.13 15.56 6.99
N PRO A 19 8.98 14.41 7.67
CA PRO A 19 7.69 13.95 8.18
C PRO A 19 7.17 14.78 9.36
N MET A 20 7.98 15.70 9.90
CA MET A 20 7.59 16.60 10.99
C MET A 20 7.00 17.93 10.51
N ILE A 21 6.97 18.20 9.20
CA ILE A 21 6.44 19.46 8.64
C ILE A 21 5.02 19.75 9.15
N GLU A 22 4.16 18.74 9.24
CA GLU A 22 2.79 18.89 9.77
C GLU A 22 2.78 19.48 11.19
N PHE A 23 3.74 19.10 12.04
CA PHE A 23 3.78 19.54 13.44
C PHE A 23 4.51 20.87 13.63
N ILE A 24 5.46 21.19 12.74
CA ILE A 24 6.26 22.42 12.83
C ILE A 24 5.46 23.60 12.28
N ASN A 25 4.80 23.42 11.13
CA ASN A 25 4.07 24.48 10.45
C ASN A 25 2.56 24.47 10.75
N ASN A 26 2.08 23.44 11.47
CA ASN A 26 0.66 23.19 11.70
C ASN A 26 -0.16 23.16 10.38
N ASP A 27 0.45 22.65 9.33
CA ASP A 27 -0.07 22.64 7.96
C ASP A 27 -0.22 21.20 7.46
N ASP A 28 -1.46 20.76 7.25
CA ASP A 28 -1.83 19.44 6.73
C ASP A 28 -2.33 19.47 5.27
N THR A 29 -2.09 20.57 4.55
CA THR A 29 -2.50 20.76 3.14
C THR A 29 -2.13 19.58 2.25
N HIS A 30 -0.87 19.14 2.31
CA HIS A 30 -0.40 18.01 1.49
C HIS A 30 -1.12 16.68 1.79
N VAL A 31 -1.51 16.43 3.05
CA VAL A 31 -2.28 15.23 3.42
C VAL A 31 -3.70 15.37 2.90
N HIS A 32 -4.26 16.57 3.00
CA HIS A 32 -5.59 16.85 2.49
C HIS A 32 -5.69 16.70 0.97
N GLU A 33 -4.80 17.35 0.22
CA GLU A 33 -4.71 17.24 -1.25
C GLU A 33 -4.51 15.78 -1.67
N SER A 34 -3.54 15.09 -1.06
CA SER A 34 -3.28 13.67 -1.30
C SER A 34 -4.49 12.77 -1.00
N PHE A 35 -5.28 13.09 0.03
CA PHE A 35 -6.47 12.32 0.38
C PHE A 35 -7.63 12.56 -0.60
N GLU A 36 -7.79 13.77 -1.12
CA GLU A 36 -8.76 14.07 -2.16
C GLU A 36 -8.40 13.36 -3.48
N ASP A 37 -7.13 13.41 -3.90
CA ASP A 37 -6.63 12.65 -5.05
C ASP A 37 -6.85 11.15 -4.87
N PHE A 38 -6.59 10.64 -3.65
CA PHE A 38 -6.84 9.23 -3.30
C PHE A 38 -8.31 8.87 -3.45
N LYS A 39 -9.23 9.73 -2.99
CA LYS A 39 -10.67 9.49 -3.11
C LYS A 39 -11.11 9.45 -4.56
N GLU A 40 -10.68 10.41 -5.37
CA GLU A 40 -11.01 10.46 -6.79
C GLU A 40 -10.48 9.22 -7.52
N LYS A 41 -9.19 8.92 -7.34
CA LYS A 41 -8.51 7.81 -8.01
C LYS A 41 -9.11 6.44 -7.69
N HIS A 42 -9.61 6.26 -6.47
CA HIS A 42 -10.14 4.98 -6.01
C HIS A 42 -11.67 4.97 -5.86
N GLY A 43 -12.35 6.03 -6.32
CA GLY A 43 -13.81 6.14 -6.27
C GLY A 43 -14.38 6.06 -4.85
N LYS A 44 -13.68 6.62 -3.85
CA LYS A 44 -14.09 6.56 -2.44
C LYS A 44 -15.10 7.67 -2.13
N SER A 45 -16.22 7.28 -1.54
CA SER A 45 -17.23 8.19 -1.00
C SER A 45 -17.55 7.76 0.43
N TYR A 46 -17.54 8.72 1.35
CA TYR A 46 -17.87 8.51 2.77
C TYR A 46 -19.19 9.21 3.06
N SER A 47 -20.07 8.54 3.80
CA SER A 47 -21.47 8.99 3.92
C SER A 47 -21.63 10.06 4.99
N ASP A 48 -20.81 9.97 6.05
CA ASP A 48 -20.84 10.88 7.18
C ASP A 48 -19.53 11.67 7.28
N THR A 49 -19.63 12.88 7.81
CA THR A 49 -18.50 13.73 8.21
C THR A 49 -17.60 13.03 9.22
N THR A 50 -18.18 12.32 10.19
CA THR A 50 -17.40 11.60 11.21
C THR A 50 -16.61 10.45 10.59
N GLU A 51 -17.21 9.74 9.63
CA GLU A 51 -16.55 8.68 8.87
C GLU A 51 -15.43 9.26 8.02
N HIS A 52 -15.68 10.36 7.30
CA HIS A 52 -14.69 11.05 6.48
C HIS A 52 -13.45 11.44 7.31
N GLU A 53 -13.64 12.08 8.47
CA GLU A 53 -12.54 12.49 9.34
C GLU A 53 -11.76 11.30 9.90
N SER A 54 -12.46 10.24 10.31
CA SER A 54 -11.85 8.99 10.77
C SER A 54 -10.99 8.35 9.67
N ARG A 55 -11.52 8.24 8.45
CA ARG A 55 -10.83 7.69 7.28
C ARG A 55 -9.64 8.55 6.87
N LYS A 56 -9.78 9.88 6.89
CA LYS A 56 -8.68 10.83 6.65
C LYS A 56 -7.55 10.64 7.67
N ASN A 57 -7.88 10.41 8.95
CA ASN A 57 -6.87 10.16 9.98
C ASN A 57 -6.14 8.82 9.79
N ILE A 58 -6.86 7.75 9.45
CA ILE A 58 -6.24 6.45 9.11
C ILE A 58 -5.32 6.61 7.89
N TYR A 59 -5.81 7.29 6.86
CA TYR A 59 -5.02 7.59 5.66
C TYR A 59 -3.74 8.37 6.00
N ARG A 60 -3.82 9.40 6.84
CA ARG A 60 -2.65 10.18 7.29
C ARG A 60 -1.60 9.29 7.95
N GLN A 61 -2.02 8.36 8.81
CA GLN A 61 -1.12 7.42 9.49
C GLN A 61 -0.45 6.48 8.48
N ASN A 62 -1.22 5.91 7.56
CA ASN A 62 -0.72 5.02 6.51
C ASN A 62 0.20 5.76 5.53
N TYR A 63 -0.10 7.01 5.19
CA TYR A 63 0.74 7.89 4.38
C TYR A 63 2.12 8.04 5.02
N ARG A 64 2.18 8.41 6.30
CA ARG A 64 3.45 8.54 7.04
C ARG A 64 4.21 7.22 7.14
N TYR A 65 3.50 6.11 7.35
CA TYR A 65 4.10 4.78 7.39
C TYR A 65 4.78 4.43 6.05
N VAL A 66 4.09 4.62 4.93
CA VAL A 66 4.64 4.38 3.58
C VAL A 66 5.89 5.22 3.35
N GLN A 67 5.86 6.52 3.68
CA GLN A 67 7.03 7.39 3.51
C GLN A 67 8.19 7.00 4.43
N SER A 68 7.92 6.51 5.64
CA SER A 68 8.94 5.99 6.55
C SER A 68 9.65 4.76 5.96
N ILE A 69 8.89 3.77 5.50
CA ILE A 69 9.43 2.53 4.95
C ILE A 69 10.20 2.76 3.65
N ASN A 70 9.70 3.64 2.78
CA ASN A 70 10.38 3.95 1.51
C ASN A 70 11.72 4.67 1.71
N ARG A 71 11.90 5.40 2.83
CA ARG A 71 13.18 6.01 3.19
C ARG A 71 14.18 5.04 3.81
N ALA A 72 13.73 3.86 4.26
CA ALA A 72 14.60 2.87 4.87
C ALA A 72 15.49 2.11 3.87
N GLY A 73 15.28 2.29 2.55
CA GLY A 73 16.13 1.68 1.53
C GLY A 73 15.99 0.15 1.43
N LEU A 74 14.79 -0.38 1.72
CA LEU A 74 14.51 -1.81 1.64
C LEU A 74 14.47 -2.30 0.18
N THR A 75 14.53 -3.62 -0.01
CA THR A 75 14.40 -4.27 -1.33
C THR A 75 13.01 -4.14 -1.95
N TYR A 76 12.05 -3.62 -1.18
CA TYR A 76 10.69 -3.33 -1.63
C TYR A 76 10.30 -1.90 -1.24
N ALA A 77 9.38 -1.34 -2.02
CA ALA A 77 8.75 -0.06 -1.74
C ALA A 77 7.26 -0.25 -1.49
N LEU A 78 6.72 0.57 -0.58
CA LEU A 78 5.28 0.66 -0.34
C LEU A 78 4.68 1.79 -1.18
N LYS A 79 3.41 1.61 -1.55
CA LYS A 79 2.62 2.62 -2.24
C LYS A 79 1.22 2.63 -1.64
N LEU A 80 0.62 3.82 -1.57
CA LEU A 80 -0.77 3.96 -1.18
C LEU A 80 -1.65 3.31 -2.26
N ASN A 81 -2.40 2.31 -1.83
CA ASN A 81 -3.34 1.55 -2.64
C ASN A 81 -4.77 1.78 -2.13
N GLN A 82 -5.75 1.09 -2.72
CA GLN A 82 -7.17 1.20 -2.32
C GLN A 82 -7.48 0.90 -0.85
N MET A 83 -6.54 0.31 -0.11
CA MET A 83 -6.66 -0.08 1.29
C MET A 83 -5.98 0.94 2.24
N ALA A 84 -5.52 2.09 1.72
CA ALA A 84 -4.82 3.10 2.52
C ALA A 84 -5.70 3.76 3.60
N ASP A 85 -7.03 3.64 3.50
CA ASP A 85 -8.02 4.15 4.46
C ASP A 85 -8.52 3.08 5.45
N TYR A 86 -7.94 1.87 5.45
CA TYR A 86 -8.42 0.74 6.24
C TYR A 86 -7.68 0.63 7.58
N ASN A 87 -8.41 0.29 8.63
CA ASN A 87 -7.84 0.00 9.94
C ASN A 87 -7.41 -1.48 10.07
N ASP A 88 -6.64 -1.81 11.10
CA ASP A 88 -6.12 -3.17 11.30
C ASP A 88 -7.21 -4.24 11.45
N ASN A 89 -8.36 -3.90 12.02
CA ASN A 89 -9.48 -4.82 12.19
C ASN A 89 -10.14 -5.15 10.84
N GLU A 90 -10.29 -4.16 9.97
CA GLU A 90 -10.79 -4.33 8.61
C GLU A 90 -9.81 -5.15 7.78
N PHE A 91 -8.51 -4.85 7.90
CA PHE A 91 -7.46 -5.65 7.27
C PHE A 91 -7.48 -7.10 7.69
N ARG A 92 -7.79 -7.40 8.96
CA ARG A 92 -7.88 -8.78 9.46
C ARG A 92 -8.97 -9.59 8.75
N VAL A 93 -10.08 -8.96 8.37
CA VAL A 93 -11.16 -9.63 7.62
C VAL A 93 -10.71 -9.96 6.20
N ILE A 94 -9.93 -9.07 5.56
CA ILE A 94 -9.49 -9.21 4.17
C ILE A 94 -8.36 -10.22 4.01
N ARG A 95 -7.48 -10.34 5.01
CA ARG A 95 -6.34 -11.30 4.97
C ARG A 95 -6.76 -12.77 4.95
N GLY A 96 -8.06 -13.06 5.06
CA GLY A 96 -8.58 -14.42 4.99
C GLY A 96 -8.18 -15.26 6.21
N ARG A 97 -8.24 -16.58 6.06
CA ARG A 97 -7.90 -17.53 7.11
C ARG A 97 -6.56 -18.17 6.82
N LEU A 98 -5.75 -18.34 7.86
CA LEU A 98 -4.55 -19.16 7.79
C LEU A 98 -4.94 -20.64 7.75
N PRO A 99 -4.13 -21.49 7.08
CA PRO A 99 -4.36 -22.93 7.09
C PRO A 99 -4.32 -23.48 8.52
N SER A 100 -5.25 -24.38 8.84
CA SER A 100 -5.25 -25.09 10.12
C SER A 100 -4.08 -26.06 10.16
N SER A 101 -3.40 -26.17 11.31
CA SER A 101 -2.41 -27.23 11.51
C SER A 101 -3.09 -28.60 11.59
N GLY A 102 -2.62 -29.56 10.81
CA GLY A 102 -3.08 -30.96 10.88
C GLY A 102 -3.22 -31.61 9.51
N TYR A 103 -3.39 -32.94 9.51
CA TYR A 103 -3.69 -33.68 8.29
C TYR A 103 -5.11 -33.34 7.83
N ASN A 104 -5.23 -32.84 6.61
CA ASN A 104 -6.50 -32.40 6.01
C ASN A 104 -7.16 -33.46 5.11
N GLY A 105 -6.68 -34.71 5.14
CA GLY A 105 -7.18 -35.76 4.25
C GLY A 105 -6.58 -35.75 2.84
N GLY A 106 -5.66 -34.83 2.54
CA GLY A 106 -5.00 -34.74 1.24
C GLY A 106 -4.02 -35.89 0.97
N LYS A 107 -3.94 -36.34 -0.29
CA LYS A 107 -2.93 -37.32 -0.70
C LYS A 107 -1.53 -36.72 -0.58
N ALA A 108 -0.57 -37.55 -0.17
CA ALA A 108 0.84 -37.16 -0.18
C ALA A 108 1.32 -36.90 -1.62
N PHE A 109 2.16 -35.89 -1.79
CA PHE A 109 2.80 -35.59 -3.08
C PHE A 109 3.86 -36.66 -3.39
N PRO A 110 3.76 -37.42 -4.50
CA PRO A 110 4.70 -38.49 -4.84
C PRO A 110 5.97 -37.89 -5.45
N LYS A 111 6.95 -37.59 -4.60
CA LYS A 111 8.20 -36.91 -5.01
C LYS A 111 9.04 -37.75 -5.97
N GLU A 112 8.94 -39.08 -5.84
CA GLU A 112 9.73 -40.06 -6.57
C GLU A 112 9.40 -40.05 -8.07
N GLU A 113 8.16 -39.69 -8.42
CA GLU A 113 7.69 -39.61 -9.81
C GLU A 113 8.15 -38.33 -10.53
N PHE A 114 8.62 -37.31 -9.80
CA PHE A 114 8.97 -35.98 -10.32
C PHE A 114 10.39 -35.56 -9.91
N SER A 115 11.39 -36.34 -10.32
CA SER A 115 12.81 -36.16 -9.95
C SER A 115 13.63 -35.28 -10.91
N GLU A 116 13.00 -34.72 -11.94
CA GLU A 116 13.68 -33.87 -12.93
C GLU A 116 14.12 -32.51 -12.35
N ALA A 117 15.18 -31.97 -12.92
CA ALA A 117 15.69 -30.65 -12.52
C ALA A 117 14.68 -29.55 -12.89
N VAL A 118 14.33 -28.72 -11.92
CA VAL A 118 13.42 -27.58 -12.10
C VAL A 118 14.18 -26.35 -12.60
N PRO A 119 13.52 -25.46 -13.36
CA PRO A 119 14.13 -24.21 -13.82
C PRO A 119 14.39 -23.24 -12.65
N ASP A 120 15.37 -22.34 -12.83
CA ASP A 120 15.73 -21.33 -11.83
C ASP A 120 14.60 -20.33 -11.55
N ALA A 121 13.72 -20.09 -12.53
CA ALA A 121 12.54 -19.24 -12.39
C ALA A 121 11.38 -19.77 -13.25
N LEU A 122 10.16 -19.72 -12.71
CA LEU A 122 8.94 -20.14 -13.39
C LEU A 122 7.82 -19.12 -13.14
N ASP A 123 7.23 -18.60 -14.22
CA ASP A 123 6.07 -17.70 -14.18
C ASP A 123 4.89 -18.32 -14.94
N TRP A 124 3.89 -18.82 -14.22
CA TRP A 124 2.71 -19.47 -14.78
C TRP A 124 1.84 -18.53 -15.65
N ARG A 125 1.99 -17.20 -15.50
CA ARG A 125 1.24 -16.22 -16.30
C ARG A 125 1.62 -16.28 -17.78
N LEU A 126 2.88 -16.63 -18.08
CA LEU A 126 3.36 -16.79 -19.47
C LEU A 126 2.71 -17.98 -20.18
N TYR A 127 2.18 -18.92 -19.40
CA TYR A 127 1.50 -20.12 -19.90
C TYR A 127 -0.03 -19.98 -19.90
N GLY A 128 -0.57 -18.84 -19.45
CA GLY A 128 -2.02 -18.59 -19.44
C GLY A 128 -2.81 -19.50 -18.49
N ILE A 129 -2.16 -20.08 -17.48
CA ILE A 129 -2.78 -21.00 -16.52
C ILE A 129 -3.46 -20.24 -15.35
N THR A 130 -3.24 -18.93 -15.26
CA THR A 130 -3.91 -18.07 -14.29
C THR A 130 -5.27 -17.60 -14.81
N LEU A 131 -6.33 -17.82 -14.02
CA LEU A 131 -7.67 -17.26 -14.22
C LEU A 131 -7.68 -15.73 -14.08
#